data_AF-T1D4H3-F1
#
_entry.id   AF-T1D4H3-F1
#
_cell.length_a   1.000
_cell.length_b   1.000
_cell.length_c   1.000
_cell.angle_alpha   90.00
_cell.angle_beta   90.00
_cell.angle_gamma   90.00
#
_symmetry.space_group_name_H-M   'P 1'
#
loop_
_entity.id
_entity.type
_entity.pdbx_description
1 polymer ?
#
loop_
_entity_poly.entity_id
_entity_poly.type
_entity_poly.pdbx_seq_one_letter_code
_entity_poly.pdbx_strand_id
1 'polypeptide(L)'
;RWAFASLTARAGKLRLTIPEAYAVHRDIIQWGARFSEDRVPDQAIGLDALTLKLTRWAMASWERVDFFNRYLAGTWIPRIRLDFIPGLACAAHFALVAEAVPQTLGDDVEAGKALQRFWLTAAQLKLQLQPEMTPLIFRRYATQGVSLSVRKNAQPQAECIAFALDKWMGGKEQADRVVFMGRIGYSVPAHARSTRLSLLRLHWSGKS
;
A
#
# COMPACT_ATOMS: atom_id res chain seq x y z
N ARG A 1 -5.68 10.35 -14.36
CA ARG A 1 -4.26 10.05 -13.99
C ARG A 1 -3.75 11.03 -12.93
N TRP A 2 -3.54 12.32 -13.22
CA TRP A 2 -3.06 13.32 -12.24
C TRP A 2 -3.84 13.39 -10.92
N ALA A 3 -5.17 13.48 -10.99
CA ALA A 3 -6.01 13.56 -9.80
C ALA A 3 -5.84 12.33 -8.88
N PHE A 4 -5.78 11.14 -9.46
CA PHE A 4 -5.64 9.90 -8.70
C PHE A 4 -4.21 9.68 -8.19
N ALA A 5 -3.19 9.98 -8.99
CA ALA A 5 -1.79 9.98 -8.54
C ALA A 5 -1.56 10.98 -7.38
N SER A 6 -2.27 12.12 -7.39
CA SER A 6 -2.25 13.07 -6.28
C SER A 6 -2.96 12.52 -5.04
N LEU A 7 -4.05 11.77 -5.21
CA LEU A 7 -4.77 11.10 -4.12
C LEU A 7 -3.89 10.03 -3.46
N THR A 8 -3.25 9.16 -4.25
CA THR A 8 -2.33 8.13 -3.72
C THR A 8 -1.13 8.75 -3.04
N ALA A 9 -0.54 9.81 -3.60
CA ALA A 9 0.56 10.53 -2.96
C ALA A 9 0.14 11.27 -1.68
N ARG A 10 -1.12 11.73 -1.57
CA ARG A 10 -1.68 12.29 -0.33
C ARG A 10 -1.88 11.23 0.73
N ALA A 11 -2.41 10.06 0.35
CA ALA A 11 -2.52 8.91 1.23
C ALA A 11 -1.12 8.43 1.68
N GLY A 12 -0.15 8.36 0.76
CA GLY A 12 1.25 8.09 1.07
C GLY A 12 1.83 9.05 2.11
N LYS A 13 1.50 10.35 2.05
CA LYS A 13 1.88 11.32 3.08
C LYS A 13 1.37 10.94 4.46
N LEU A 14 0.06 10.68 4.57
CA LEU A 14 -0.56 10.34 5.86
C LEU A 14 0.12 9.11 6.47
N ARG A 15 0.33 8.06 5.66
CA ARG A 15 1.05 6.84 6.06
C ARG A 15 2.47 7.10 6.58
N LEU A 16 3.20 8.04 5.98
CA LEU A 16 4.55 8.38 6.41
C LEU A 16 4.59 9.20 7.70
N THR A 17 3.47 9.82 8.10
CA THR A 17 3.40 10.77 9.23
C THR A 17 2.71 10.24 10.48
N ILE A 18 2.34 8.96 10.50
CA ILE A 18 1.71 8.31 11.66
C ILE A 18 2.59 7.18 12.24
N PRO A 19 2.74 7.10 13.58
CA PRO A 19 3.60 6.10 14.21
C PRO A 19 3.12 4.66 14.01
N GLU A 20 1.80 4.45 13.86
CA GLU A 20 1.20 3.14 13.68
C GLU A 20 1.61 2.52 12.33
N ALA A 21 1.62 3.32 11.27
CA ALA A 21 2.13 2.87 9.98
C ALA A 21 3.65 2.68 10.02
N TYR A 22 4.40 3.53 10.70
CA TYR A 22 5.85 3.36 10.85
C TYR A 22 6.21 1.98 11.44
N ALA A 23 5.54 1.56 12.51
CA ALA A 23 5.79 0.27 13.14
C ALA A 23 5.63 -0.89 12.14
N VAL A 24 4.54 -0.89 11.37
CA VAL A 24 4.29 -1.90 10.32
C VAL A 24 5.40 -1.91 9.27
N HIS A 25 5.84 -0.74 8.79
CA HIS A 25 6.88 -0.67 7.75
C HIS A 25 8.26 -1.06 8.29
N ARG A 26 8.56 -0.74 9.54
CA ARG A 26 9.83 -1.13 10.19
C ARG A 26 9.95 -2.64 10.26
N ASP A 27 8.86 -3.31 10.64
CA ASP A 27 8.86 -4.75 10.91
C ASP A 27 8.80 -5.58 9.63
N ILE A 28 8.12 -5.08 8.60
CA ILE A 28 7.95 -5.80 7.32
C ILE A 28 9.13 -5.63 6.35
N ILE A 29 10.00 -4.64 6.50
CA ILE A 29 11.14 -4.43 5.59
C ILE A 29 12.34 -5.28 6.04
N GLN A 30 12.85 -6.12 5.15
CA GLN A 30 14.12 -6.81 5.34
C GLN A 30 15.24 -6.07 4.61
N TRP A 31 16.17 -5.51 5.39
CA TRP A 31 17.32 -4.77 4.90
C TRP A 31 18.43 -5.67 4.36
N GLY A 32 19.12 -5.23 3.30
CA GLY A 32 20.25 -5.94 2.70
C GLY A 32 19.86 -7.23 2.01
N ALA A 33 18.61 -7.35 1.54
CA ALA A 33 18.08 -8.59 1.01
C ALA A 33 17.60 -8.42 -0.43
N ARG A 34 17.93 -9.39 -1.29
CA ARG A 34 17.35 -9.52 -2.62
C ARG A 34 16.06 -10.35 -2.58
N PHE A 35 16.03 -11.37 -1.74
CA PHE A 35 14.89 -12.24 -1.51
C PHE A 35 14.58 -12.34 -0.03
N SER A 36 13.30 -12.51 0.31
CA SER A 36 12.83 -12.63 1.69
C SER A 36 11.62 -13.56 1.75
N GLU A 37 11.56 -14.48 2.71
CA GLU A 37 10.49 -15.49 2.77
C GLU A 37 9.12 -14.95 3.17
N ASP A 38 9.12 -13.95 4.06
CA ASP A 38 7.93 -13.46 4.77
C ASP A 38 7.86 -11.92 4.86
N ARG A 39 8.91 -11.22 4.42
CA ARG A 39 9.05 -9.77 4.47
C ARG A 39 9.27 -9.17 3.09
N VAL A 40 9.21 -7.84 3.00
CA VAL A 40 9.53 -7.10 1.78
C VAL A 40 11.03 -6.81 1.76
N PRO A 41 11.80 -7.38 0.81
CA PRO A 41 13.21 -7.04 0.68
C PRO A 41 13.37 -5.57 0.27
N ASP A 42 14.33 -4.87 0.87
CA ASP A 42 14.59 -3.45 0.60
C ASP A 42 14.87 -3.15 -0.88
N GLN A 43 15.54 -4.07 -1.58
CA GLN A 43 15.80 -3.98 -3.02
C GLN A 43 14.52 -4.03 -3.89
N ALA A 44 13.38 -4.48 -3.36
CA ALA A 44 12.10 -4.51 -4.06
C ALA A 44 11.25 -3.23 -3.85
N ILE A 45 11.70 -2.29 -3.00
CA ILE A 45 10.93 -1.07 -2.69
C ILE A 45 10.89 -0.10 -3.87
N GLY A 46 11.89 -0.13 -4.76
CA GLY A 46 11.97 0.76 -5.93
C GLY A 46 12.67 2.10 -5.66
N LEU A 47 13.56 2.13 -4.66
CA LEU A 47 14.43 3.27 -4.35
C LEU A 47 15.89 2.94 -4.71
N ASP A 48 16.68 3.98 -5.01
CA ASP A 48 18.11 3.82 -5.26
C ASP A 48 18.89 3.51 -3.96
N ALA A 49 20.13 3.03 -4.11
CA ALA A 49 20.94 2.56 -2.98
C ALA A 49 21.23 3.65 -1.93
N LEU A 50 21.39 4.91 -2.34
CA LEU A 50 21.61 6.01 -1.39
C LEU A 50 20.33 6.30 -0.60
N THR A 51 19.20 6.38 -1.30
CA THR A 51 17.89 6.59 -0.65
C THR A 51 17.53 5.42 0.28
N LEU A 52 17.87 4.18 -0.08
CA LEU A 52 17.66 3.01 0.78
C LEU A 52 18.51 3.06 2.06
N LYS A 53 19.78 3.47 1.96
CA LYS A 53 20.63 3.66 3.16
C LYS A 53 20.05 4.72 4.10
N LEU A 54 19.59 5.84 3.55
CA LEU A 54 18.96 6.90 4.34
C LEU A 54 17.64 6.42 4.97
N THR A 55 16.83 5.69 4.21
CA THR A 55 15.56 5.13 4.71
C THR A 55 15.84 4.12 5.82
N ARG A 56 16.85 3.24 5.68
CA ARG A 56 17.28 2.32 6.74
C ARG A 56 17.69 3.06 8.01
N TRP A 57 18.46 4.14 7.90
CA TRP A 57 18.85 4.96 9.03
C TRP A 57 17.65 5.63 9.72
N ALA A 58 16.73 6.18 8.93
CA ALA A 58 15.52 6.83 9.44
C ALA A 58 14.61 5.80 10.13
N MET A 59 14.43 4.63 9.52
CA MET A 59 13.58 3.54 10.03
C MET A 59 14.07 2.88 11.33
N ALA A 60 15.22 3.31 11.88
CA ALA A 60 15.73 2.81 13.15
C ALA A 60 14.94 3.33 14.37
N SER A 61 14.31 4.50 14.28
CA SER A 61 13.44 5.01 15.34
C SER A 61 12.36 5.95 14.80
N TRP A 62 11.23 6.04 15.49
CA TRP A 62 10.14 6.92 15.08
C TRP A 62 10.56 8.40 15.12
N GLU A 63 11.37 8.78 16.10
CA GLU A 63 11.87 10.14 16.29
C GLU A 63 12.68 10.61 15.07
N ARG A 64 13.49 9.71 14.48
CA ARG A 64 14.23 10.01 13.24
C ARG A 64 13.29 10.25 12.07
N VAL A 65 12.28 9.39 11.90
CA VAL A 65 11.27 9.54 10.84
C VAL A 65 10.49 10.84 11.02
N ASP A 66 10.02 11.13 12.23
CA ASP A 66 9.25 12.34 12.53
C ASP A 66 10.07 13.61 12.29
N PHE A 67 11.33 13.63 12.75
CA PHE A 67 12.26 14.72 12.48
C PHE A 67 12.49 14.91 10.98
N PHE A 68 12.80 13.82 10.27
CA PHE A 68 13.08 13.87 8.83
C PHE A 68 11.87 14.38 8.04
N ASN A 69 10.67 13.90 8.39
CA ASN A 69 9.42 14.33 7.79
C ASN A 69 9.09 15.80 8.04
N ARG A 70 9.36 16.30 9.26
CA ARG A 70 9.03 17.66 9.68
C ARG A 70 10.01 18.69 9.14
N TYR A 71 11.30 18.38 9.13
CA TYR A 71 12.35 19.38 8.87
C TYR A 71 13.10 19.20 7.56
N LEU A 72 13.17 17.97 7.03
CA LEU A 72 13.98 17.64 5.85
C LEU A 72 13.14 17.18 4.66
N ALA A 73 11.87 17.59 4.63
CA ALA A 73 10.94 17.22 3.57
C ALA A 73 10.89 15.68 3.36
N GLY A 74 11.06 14.90 4.43
CA GLY A 74 11.26 13.46 4.37
C GLY A 74 10.14 12.66 3.69
N THR A 75 8.93 13.22 3.68
CA THR A 75 7.81 12.60 2.97
C THR A 75 7.88 12.75 1.45
N TRP A 76 8.63 13.71 0.91
CA TRP A 76 8.60 14.07 -0.50
C TRP A 76 9.23 13.00 -1.39
N ILE A 77 10.42 12.50 -1.03
CA ILE A 77 11.13 11.51 -1.83
C ILE A 77 10.28 10.23 -2.00
N PRO A 78 9.76 9.60 -0.93
CA PRO A 78 8.92 8.41 -1.08
C PRO A 78 7.66 8.71 -1.89
N ARG A 79 6.97 9.83 -1.62
CA ARG A 79 5.71 10.17 -2.32
C ARG A 79 5.92 10.42 -3.80
N ILE A 80 6.99 11.10 -4.19
CA ILE A 80 7.27 11.39 -5.60
C ILE A 80 7.69 10.11 -6.32
N ARG A 81 8.64 9.35 -5.74
CA ARG A 81 9.27 8.20 -6.40
C ARG A 81 8.41 6.94 -6.38
N LEU A 82 7.62 6.75 -5.32
CA LEU A 82 6.83 5.53 -5.12
C LEU A 82 5.35 5.71 -5.41
N ASP A 83 4.78 6.91 -5.28
CA ASP A 83 3.34 7.11 -5.47
C ASP A 83 3.05 7.93 -6.74
N PHE A 84 3.56 9.15 -6.83
CA PHE A 84 3.16 10.13 -7.84
C PHE A 84 3.69 9.82 -9.24
N ILE A 85 5.02 9.70 -9.41
CA ILE A 85 5.62 9.39 -10.72
C ILE A 85 5.13 8.04 -11.24
N PRO A 86 5.15 6.95 -10.44
CA PRO A 86 4.60 5.67 -10.91
C PRO A 86 3.10 5.74 -11.23
N GLY A 87 2.32 6.52 -10.47
CA GLY A 87 0.90 6.73 -10.76
C GLY A 87 0.67 7.46 -12.09
N LEU A 88 1.54 8.42 -12.45
CA LEU A 88 1.48 9.05 -13.77
C LEU A 88 1.99 8.13 -14.88
N ALA A 89 3.04 7.36 -14.63
CA ALA A 89 3.70 6.50 -15.60
C ALA A 89 2.98 5.16 -15.85
N CYS A 90 2.08 4.74 -14.96
CA CYS A 90 1.30 3.51 -15.15
C CYS A 90 0.36 3.61 -16.36
N ALA A 91 0.01 2.47 -16.97
CA ALA A 91 -0.94 2.45 -18.08
C ALA A 91 -2.36 2.76 -17.59
N ALA A 92 -2.75 2.20 -16.44
CA ALA A 92 -4.03 2.47 -15.81
C ALA A 92 -3.95 2.33 -14.28
N HIS A 93 -4.79 3.11 -13.59
CA HIS A 93 -5.26 2.79 -12.25
C HIS A 93 -6.53 1.96 -12.38
N PHE A 94 -6.73 0.99 -11.50
CA PHE A 94 -7.90 0.13 -11.50
C PHE A 94 -8.39 -0.10 -10.07
N ALA A 95 -9.67 -0.45 -9.97
CA ALA A 95 -10.31 -0.91 -8.75
C ALA A 95 -11.05 -2.21 -9.05
N LEU A 96 -10.99 -3.17 -8.13
CA LEU A 96 -11.90 -4.31 -8.12
C LEU A 96 -13.09 -3.94 -7.24
N VAL A 97 -14.28 -4.04 -7.84
CA VAL A 97 -15.54 -3.67 -7.21
C VAL A 97 -16.38 -4.94 -7.07
N ALA A 98 -16.81 -5.24 -5.85
CA ALA A 98 -17.74 -6.32 -5.58
C ALA A 98 -19.16 -5.96 -6.02
N GLU A 99 -20.01 -6.97 -6.23
CA GLU A 99 -21.42 -6.74 -6.61
C GLU A 99 -22.20 -6.04 -5.48
N ALA A 100 -21.93 -6.44 -4.24
CA ALA A 100 -22.46 -5.85 -3.02
C ALA A 100 -21.33 -5.44 -2.08
N VAL A 101 -21.64 -4.65 -1.04
CA VAL A 101 -20.67 -4.26 -0.02
C VAL A 101 -20.25 -5.51 0.75
N PRO A 102 -18.96 -5.89 0.81
CA PRO A 102 -18.50 -7.05 1.57
C PRO A 102 -18.80 -6.87 3.07
N GLN A 103 -19.45 -7.86 3.68
CA GLN A 103 -19.83 -7.84 5.11
C GLN A 103 -19.25 -9.03 5.89
N THR A 104 -18.91 -10.11 5.20
CA THR A 104 -18.53 -11.39 5.81
C THR A 104 -17.11 -11.80 5.40
N LEU A 105 -16.53 -12.70 6.18
CA LEU A 105 -15.26 -13.35 5.82
C LEU A 105 -15.34 -14.06 4.45
N GLY A 106 -16.50 -14.63 4.13
CA GLY A 106 -16.73 -15.27 2.84
C GLY A 106 -16.59 -14.28 1.67
N ASP A 107 -17.12 -13.06 1.84
CA ASP A 107 -17.00 -12.00 0.84
C ASP A 107 -15.53 -11.59 0.61
N ASP A 108 -14.75 -11.50 1.69
CA ASP A 108 -13.31 -11.20 1.62
C ASP A 108 -12.53 -12.32 0.88
N VAL A 109 -12.91 -13.57 1.09
CA VAL A 109 -12.32 -14.72 0.37
C VAL A 109 -12.66 -14.67 -1.12
N GLU A 110 -13.90 -14.36 -1.48
CA GLU A 110 -14.29 -14.20 -2.89
C GLU A 110 -13.58 -13.01 -3.56
N ALA A 111 -13.44 -11.88 -2.85
CA ALA A 111 -12.64 -10.76 -3.29
C ALA A 111 -11.17 -11.17 -3.54
N GLY A 112 -10.59 -11.96 -2.64
CA GLY A 112 -9.25 -12.53 -2.80
C GLY A 112 -9.11 -13.41 -4.03
N LYS A 113 -10.10 -14.27 -4.31
CA LYS A 113 -10.13 -15.12 -5.51
C LYS A 113 -10.22 -14.28 -6.79
N ALA A 114 -11.05 -13.23 -6.80
CA ALA A 114 -11.16 -12.31 -7.93
C ALA A 114 -9.83 -11.57 -8.18
N LEU A 115 -9.19 -11.06 -7.12
CA LEU A 115 -7.88 -10.43 -7.20
C LEU A 115 -6.82 -11.37 -7.79
N GLN A 116 -6.77 -12.63 -7.34
CA GLN A 116 -5.81 -13.60 -7.86
C GLN A 116 -6.02 -13.88 -9.35
N ARG A 117 -7.27 -14.07 -9.79
CA ARG A 117 -7.56 -14.27 -11.22
C ARG A 117 -7.15 -13.06 -12.06
N PHE A 118 -7.44 -11.85 -11.59
CA PHE A 118 -7.04 -10.61 -12.25
C PHE A 118 -5.51 -10.52 -12.35
N TRP A 119 -4.80 -10.75 -11.24
CA TRP A 119 -3.35 -10.64 -11.17
C TRP A 119 -2.65 -11.70 -12.05
N LEU A 120 -3.10 -12.95 -12.01
CA LEU A 120 -2.54 -14.03 -12.83
C LEU A 120 -2.76 -13.78 -14.33
N THR A 121 -3.94 -13.27 -14.71
CA THR A 121 -4.20 -12.86 -16.10
C THR A 121 -3.28 -11.72 -16.52
N ALA A 122 -3.11 -10.69 -15.68
CA ALA A 122 -2.16 -9.61 -15.95
C ALA A 122 -0.73 -10.14 -16.14
N ALA A 123 -0.28 -11.05 -15.27
CA ALA A 123 1.04 -11.66 -15.37
C ALA A 123 1.21 -12.50 -16.65
N GLN A 124 0.19 -13.26 -17.06
CA GLN A 124 0.19 -14.02 -18.33
C GLN A 124 0.34 -13.07 -19.54
N LEU A 125 -0.29 -11.91 -19.48
CA LEU A 125 -0.17 -10.84 -20.48
C LEU A 125 1.11 -10.01 -20.34
N LYS A 126 2.04 -10.42 -19.46
CA LYS A 126 3.31 -9.72 -19.16
C LYS A 126 3.12 -8.29 -18.64
N LEU A 127 1.97 -8.01 -18.03
CA LEU A 127 1.71 -6.77 -17.30
C LEU A 127 2.18 -6.90 -15.86
N GLN A 128 2.66 -5.77 -15.32
CA GLN A 128 3.10 -5.61 -13.95
C GLN A 128 2.04 -4.85 -13.18
N LEU A 129 1.79 -5.28 -11.95
CA LEU A 129 0.75 -4.76 -11.06
C LEU A 129 1.38 -4.31 -9.76
N GLN A 130 0.96 -3.15 -9.28
CA GLN A 130 1.32 -2.68 -7.94
C GLN A 130 0.06 -2.27 -7.17
N PRO A 131 -0.15 -2.82 -5.95
CA PRO A 131 -1.25 -2.40 -5.10
C PRO A 131 -1.16 -0.91 -4.72
N GLU A 132 -2.30 -0.23 -4.70
CA GLU A 132 -2.47 1.16 -4.27
C GLU A 132 -3.54 1.23 -3.18
N MET A 133 -3.42 0.36 -2.17
CA MET A 133 -4.47 0.14 -1.15
C MET A 133 -4.61 1.28 -0.13
N THR A 134 -3.61 2.16 0.00
CA THR A 134 -3.56 3.15 1.07
C THR A 134 -4.77 4.10 1.12
N PRO A 135 -5.31 4.63 0.00
CA PRO A 135 -6.54 5.40 0.03
C PRO A 135 -7.75 4.61 0.56
N LEU A 136 -7.87 3.34 0.16
CA LEU A 136 -8.97 2.47 0.59
C LEU A 136 -8.88 2.14 2.09
N ILE A 137 -7.67 1.88 2.59
CA ILE A 137 -7.42 1.63 4.02
C ILE A 137 -7.82 2.85 4.84
N PHE A 138 -7.33 4.05 4.50
CA PHE A 138 -7.66 5.26 5.26
C PHE A 138 -9.13 5.66 5.14
N ARG A 139 -9.76 5.42 3.99
CA ARG A 139 -11.20 5.57 3.84
C ARG A 139 -11.94 4.69 4.85
N ARG A 140 -11.56 3.42 5.01
CA ARG A 140 -12.20 2.51 5.96
C ARG A 140 -12.11 3.00 7.40
N TYR A 141 -10.95 3.51 7.84
CA TYR A 141 -10.82 4.15 9.15
C TYR A 141 -11.75 5.37 9.30
N ALA A 142 -11.80 6.23 8.27
CA ALA A 142 -12.65 7.41 8.28
C ALA A 142 -14.15 7.08 8.34
N THR A 143 -14.61 6.06 7.60
CA THR A 143 -16.04 5.72 7.53
C THR A 143 -16.52 4.87 8.70
N GLN A 144 -15.64 4.07 9.32
CA GLN A 144 -15.99 3.21 10.46
C GLN A 144 -15.80 3.90 11.82
N GLY A 145 -15.31 5.15 11.85
CA GLY A 145 -15.10 5.90 13.09
C GLY A 145 -14.04 5.29 14.01
N VAL A 146 -13.19 4.41 13.49
CA VAL A 146 -12.10 3.79 14.25
C VAL A 146 -10.95 4.78 14.33
N SER A 147 -10.43 5.01 15.54
CA SER A 147 -9.28 5.89 15.75
C SER A 147 -8.10 5.44 14.90
N LEU A 148 -7.70 6.29 13.94
CA LEU A 148 -6.62 5.99 13.01
C LEU A 148 -5.23 6.09 13.64
N SER A 149 -5.01 7.10 14.49
CA SER A 149 -3.69 7.39 15.03
C SER A 149 -3.75 8.27 16.28
N VAL A 150 -2.72 8.18 17.11
CA VAL A 150 -2.46 9.13 18.20
C VAL A 150 -2.23 10.57 17.70
N ARG A 151 -1.89 10.76 16.42
CA ARG A 151 -1.76 12.08 15.79
C ARG A 151 -3.14 12.67 15.50
N LYS A 152 -3.52 13.73 16.22
CA LYS A 152 -4.82 14.44 16.07
C LYS A 152 -5.19 14.81 14.63
N ASN A 153 -4.20 15.18 13.81
CA ASN A 153 -4.43 15.58 12.42
C ASN A 153 -4.61 14.41 11.43
N ALA A 154 -4.42 13.15 11.87
CA ALA A 154 -4.55 11.99 10.99
C ALA A 154 -5.99 11.75 10.57
N GLN A 155 -6.94 11.88 11.49
CA GLN A 155 -8.36 11.62 11.25
C GLN A 155 -8.95 12.59 10.19
N PRO A 156 -8.80 13.93 10.31
CA PRO A 156 -9.27 14.84 9.26
C PRO A 156 -8.61 14.61 7.89
N GLN A 157 -7.35 14.17 7.86
CA GLN A 157 -6.67 13.82 6.62
C GLN A 157 -7.24 12.56 5.98
N ALA A 158 -7.57 11.55 6.78
CA ALA A 158 -8.23 10.34 6.31
C ALA A 158 -9.62 10.64 5.74
N GLU A 159 -10.38 11.53 6.38
CA GLU A 159 -11.69 12.00 5.88
C GLU A 159 -11.56 12.74 4.54
N CYS A 160 -10.54 13.60 4.39
CA CYS A 160 -10.24 14.25 3.11
C CYS A 160 -9.89 13.25 2.00
N ILE A 161 -9.16 12.17 2.35
CA ILE A 161 -8.83 11.09 1.42
C ILE A 161 -10.10 10.30 1.07
N ALA A 162 -10.94 9.98 2.06
CA ALA A 162 -12.21 9.28 1.89
C ALA A 162 -13.13 10.04 0.93
N PHE A 163 -13.34 11.33 1.18
CA PHE A 163 -14.17 12.18 0.33
C PHE A 163 -13.66 12.24 -1.12
N ALA A 164 -12.34 12.38 -1.30
CA ALA A 164 -11.74 12.41 -2.63
C ALA A 164 -11.87 11.06 -3.36
N LEU A 165 -11.72 9.94 -2.62
CA LEU A 165 -11.90 8.60 -3.17
C LEU A 165 -13.37 8.34 -3.53
N ASP A 166 -14.32 8.69 -2.67
CA ASP A 166 -15.76 8.58 -2.95
C ASP A 166 -16.13 9.32 -4.23
N LYS A 167 -15.66 10.56 -4.38
CA LYS A 167 -15.87 11.34 -5.60
C LYS A 167 -15.29 10.66 -6.84
N TRP A 168 -14.10 10.06 -6.72
CA TRP A 168 -13.44 9.39 -7.84
C TRP A 168 -14.14 8.09 -8.24
N MET A 169 -14.71 7.38 -7.28
CA MET A 169 -15.48 6.16 -7.50
C MET A 169 -16.92 6.45 -7.98
N GLY A 170 -17.35 7.71 -8.06
CA GLY A 170 -18.71 8.07 -8.46
C GLY A 170 -19.73 8.05 -7.32
N GLY A 171 -19.28 8.02 -6.06
CA GLY A 171 -20.12 8.11 -4.87
C GLY A 171 -19.69 7.15 -3.78
N LYS A 172 -20.21 7.39 -2.56
CA LYS A 172 -19.93 6.56 -1.37
C LYS A 172 -20.36 5.11 -1.56
N GLU A 173 -21.54 4.89 -2.14
CA GLU A 173 -22.08 3.54 -2.39
C GLU A 173 -21.16 2.71 -3.30
N GLN A 174 -20.64 3.32 -4.37
CA GLN A 174 -19.70 2.64 -5.25
C GLN A 174 -18.37 2.35 -4.53
N ALA A 175 -17.88 3.31 -3.74
CA ALA A 175 -16.64 3.17 -2.99
C ALA A 175 -16.72 2.13 -1.86
N ASP A 176 -17.90 1.91 -1.26
CA ASP A 176 -18.13 0.88 -0.24
C ASP A 176 -17.97 -0.55 -0.80
N ARG A 177 -18.17 -0.73 -2.11
CA ARG A 177 -17.99 -2.02 -2.80
C ARG A 177 -16.57 -2.27 -3.28
N VAL A 178 -15.66 -1.30 -3.15
CA VAL A 178 -14.27 -1.46 -3.61
C VAL A 178 -13.50 -2.35 -2.64
N VAL A 179 -12.97 -3.46 -3.16
CA VAL A 179 -12.22 -4.45 -2.36
C VAL A 179 -10.71 -4.37 -2.58
N PHE A 180 -10.29 -3.84 -3.73
CA PHE A 180 -8.89 -3.70 -4.07
C PHE A 180 -8.66 -2.53 -5.01
N MET A 181 -7.52 -1.86 -4.87
CA MET A 181 -7.07 -0.82 -5.80
C MET A 181 -5.62 -1.05 -6.16
N GLY A 182 -5.27 -0.72 -7.40
CA GLY A 182 -3.91 -0.80 -7.86
C GLY A 182 -3.66 -0.06 -9.16
N ARG A 183 -2.41 -0.13 -9.60
CA ARG A 183 -1.97 0.33 -10.91
C ARG A 183 -1.39 -0.83 -11.71
N ILE A 184 -1.51 -0.73 -13.03
CA ILE A 184 -1.08 -1.76 -13.97
C ILE A 184 -0.36 -1.12 -15.16
N GLY A 185 0.62 -1.81 -15.73
CA GLY A 185 1.32 -1.38 -16.94
C GLY A 185 2.49 -2.29 -17.30
N TYR A 186 3.30 -1.85 -18.25
CA TYR A 186 4.54 -2.54 -18.61
C TYR A 186 5.71 -2.02 -17.75
N SER A 187 6.50 -2.94 -17.19
CA SER A 187 7.77 -2.60 -16.57
C SER A 187 8.74 -3.77 -16.66
N VAL A 188 10.00 -3.50 -16.33
CA VAL A 188 11.04 -4.53 -16.24
C VAL A 188 10.68 -5.52 -15.11
N PRO A 189 10.83 -6.84 -15.32
CA PRO A 189 10.60 -7.83 -14.28
C PRO A 189 11.38 -7.52 -12.99
N ALA A 190 10.74 -7.79 -11.85
CA ALA A 190 11.36 -7.56 -10.54
C ALA A 190 12.60 -8.46 -10.35
N HIS A 191 13.74 -7.84 -10.05
CA HIS A 191 15.00 -8.56 -9.78
C HIS A 191 15.13 -8.99 -8.30
N ALA A 192 14.34 -8.39 -7.42
CA ALA A 192 14.22 -8.68 -5.99
C ALA A 192 12.74 -8.90 -5.64
N ARG A 193 12.44 -9.85 -4.75
CA ARG A 193 11.04 -10.16 -4.37
C ARG A 193 10.93 -10.96 -3.08
N SER A 194 9.77 -10.85 -2.44
CA SER A 194 9.37 -11.82 -1.41
C SER A 194 9.14 -13.19 -2.05
N THR A 195 9.78 -14.23 -1.52
CA THR A 195 9.47 -15.63 -1.77
C THR A 195 8.33 -16.06 -0.84
N ARG A 196 8.22 -17.35 -0.51
CA ARG A 196 7.17 -17.86 0.36
C ARG A 196 7.78 -18.78 1.40
N LEU A 197 7.18 -18.80 2.59
CA LEU A 197 7.43 -19.82 3.59
C LEU A 197 7.26 -21.22 2.96
N SER A 198 8.10 -22.15 3.37
CA SER A 198 7.96 -23.55 2.95
C SER A 198 6.67 -24.15 3.51
N LEU A 199 6.13 -25.16 2.81
CA LEU A 199 4.94 -25.87 3.26
C LEU A 199 5.11 -26.47 4.67
N LEU A 200 6.32 -26.91 5.02
CA LEU A 200 6.65 -27.42 6.35
C LEU A 200 6.42 -26.38 7.45
N ARG A 201 6.68 -25.08 7.18
CA ARG A 201 6.45 -24.00 8.15
C ARG A 201 4.98 -23.62 8.30
N LEU A 202 4.14 -24.00 7.34
CA LEU A 202 2.70 -23.73 7.34
C LEU A 202 1.89 -24.95 7.82
N HIS A 203 2.54 -26.08 8.08
CA HIS A 203 1.89 -27.30 8.54
C HIS A 203 1.42 -27.15 9.99
N TRP A 204 0.12 -27.28 10.20
CA TRP A 204 -0.46 -27.40 11.53
C TRP A 204 -0.64 -28.88 11.87
N SER A 205 0.02 -29.36 12.93
CA SER A 205 -0.02 -30.77 13.34
C SER A 205 -1.19 -31.13 14.26
N GLY A 206 -2.13 -30.21 14.48
CA GLY A 206 -3.34 -30.46 15.28
C GLY A 206 -3.09 -30.59 16.79
N LYS A 207 -1.85 -30.47 17.27
CA LYS A 207 -1.54 -30.50 18.71
C LYS A 207 -1.64 -29.09 19.28
N SER A 208 -2.78 -28.80 19.90
CA SER A 208 -3.01 -27.69 20.83
C SER A 208 -2.51 -28.03 22.23
#